data_AF-A0A7Y2DU75-F1
#
_entry.id   AF-A0A7Y2DU75-F1
#
_cell.length_a   1.000
_cell.length_b   1.000
_cell.length_c   1.000
_cell.angle_alpha   90.00
_cell.angle_beta   90.00
_cell.angle_gamma   90.00
#
_symmetry.space_group_name_H-M   'P 1'
#
loop_
_entity.id
_entity.type
_entity.pdbx_description
1 polymer ?
#
loop_
_entity_poly.entity_id
_entity_poly.type
_entity_poly.pdbx_seq_one_letter_code
_entity_poly.pdbx_strand_id
1 'polypeptide(L)'
;MKTKMLVLFVSLLFVASASAQEINTDQLPKYIVVATTNGGVLSNLDVDIRIKKSKYKIELQKLERMLKDDSDIKTYTDLLNRMDELGFEFLDAFENKIKAGILDDAKIRQNLIFRKIE
;
A
#
# COMPACT_ATOMS: atom_id res chain seq x y z
N MET A 1 -43.26 45.93 19.03
CA MET A 1 -42.20 44.97 19.44
C MET A 1 -41.57 44.41 18.18
N LYS A 2 -40.27 44.63 17.96
CA LYS A 2 -39.55 44.24 16.74
C LYS A 2 -38.86 42.89 16.96
N THR A 3 -39.36 41.83 16.37
CA THR A 3 -38.75 40.50 16.40
C THR A 3 -37.52 40.48 15.49
N LYS A 4 -36.34 40.27 16.09
CA LYS A 4 -35.07 40.09 15.39
C LYS A 4 -35.02 38.67 14.84
N MET A 5 -35.08 38.52 13.52
CA MET A 5 -34.81 37.25 12.84
C MET A 5 -33.30 37.10 12.67
N LEU A 6 -32.69 36.24 13.50
CA LEU A 6 -31.29 35.85 13.39
C LEU A 6 -31.19 34.76 12.31
N VAL A 7 -30.63 35.10 11.14
CA VAL A 7 -30.34 34.12 10.09
C VAL A 7 -29.03 33.42 10.43
N LEU A 8 -29.13 32.14 10.82
CA LEU A 8 -28.01 31.25 11.06
C LEU A 8 -27.48 30.76 9.70
N PHE A 9 -26.36 31.33 9.22
CA PHE A 9 -25.63 30.80 8.07
C PHE A 9 -24.85 29.55 8.53
N VAL A 10 -25.43 28.38 8.30
CA VAL A 10 -24.75 27.08 8.45
C VAL A 10 -23.75 26.95 7.31
N SER A 11 -22.46 27.00 7.64
CA SER A 11 -21.37 26.70 6.73
C SER A 11 -21.40 25.22 6.33
N LEU A 12 -21.76 24.97 5.08
CA LEU A 12 -21.69 23.65 4.46
C LEU A 12 -20.21 23.30 4.23
N LEU A 13 -19.58 22.64 5.21
CA LEU A 13 -18.29 21.98 5.02
C LEU A 13 -18.54 20.79 4.08
N PHE A 14 -18.25 20.98 2.79
CA PHE A 14 -18.08 19.89 1.84
C PHE A 14 -16.89 19.05 2.28
N VAL A 15 -17.14 18.01 3.07
CA VAL A 15 -16.19 16.92 3.26
C VAL A 15 -16.20 16.14 1.95
N ALA A 16 -15.25 16.45 1.07
CA ALA A 16 -14.95 15.60 -0.08
C ALA A 16 -14.47 14.25 0.49
N SER A 17 -15.41 13.31 0.60
CA SER A 17 -15.09 11.92 0.90
C SER A 17 -14.28 11.42 -0.29
N ALA A 18 -12.95 11.33 -0.13
CA ALA A 18 -12.10 10.64 -1.08
C ALA A 18 -12.63 9.21 -1.16
N SER A 19 -13.38 8.90 -2.21
CA SER A 19 -13.82 7.54 -2.48
C SER A 19 -12.57 6.68 -2.57
N ALA A 20 -12.48 5.62 -1.75
CA ALA A 20 -11.45 4.60 -1.88
C ALA A 20 -11.38 4.21 -3.36
N GLN A 21 -10.27 4.51 -4.01
CA GLN A 21 -10.13 4.34 -5.44
C GLN A 21 -10.08 2.83 -5.69
N GLU A 22 -11.21 2.25 -6.07
CA GLU A 22 -11.33 0.80 -6.30
C GLU A 22 -10.29 0.35 -7.33
N ILE A 23 -9.48 -0.64 -6.95
CA ILE A 23 -8.44 -1.19 -7.82
C ILE A 23 -9.04 -2.33 -8.61
N ASN A 24 -9.00 -2.18 -9.94
CA ASN A 24 -9.31 -3.28 -10.84
C ASN A 24 -8.07 -4.19 -10.97
N THR A 25 -8.10 -5.34 -10.32
CA THR A 25 -7.01 -6.32 -10.31
C THR A 25 -6.80 -7.01 -11.67
N ASP A 26 -7.76 -6.93 -12.60
CA ASP A 26 -7.63 -7.43 -13.97
C ASP A 26 -6.73 -6.58 -14.85
N GLN A 27 -6.55 -5.31 -14.47
CA GLN A 27 -5.65 -4.40 -15.18
C GLN A 27 -4.22 -4.43 -14.61
N LEU A 28 -3.99 -5.16 -13.53
CA LEU A 28 -2.67 -5.35 -12.95
C LEU A 28 -1.85 -6.40 -13.73
N PRO A 29 -0.51 -6.32 -13.73
CA PRO A 29 0.34 -7.32 -14.35
C PRO A 29 0.27 -8.66 -13.62
N LYS A 30 0.66 -9.74 -14.32
CA LYS A 30 0.82 -11.08 -13.72
C LYS A 30 1.82 -11.11 -12.56
N TYR A 31 2.82 -10.25 -12.56
CA TYR A 31 3.84 -10.17 -11.51
C TYR A 31 4.00 -8.74 -11.01
N ILE A 32 4.08 -8.59 -9.70
CA ILE A 32 4.29 -7.31 -9.01
C ILE A 32 5.49 -7.46 -8.09
N VAL A 33 6.43 -6.51 -8.17
CA VAL A 33 7.58 -6.44 -7.28
C VAL A 33 7.36 -5.30 -6.30
N VAL A 34 7.23 -5.66 -5.03
CA VAL A 34 7.03 -4.75 -3.91
C VAL A 34 8.32 -4.66 -3.12
N ALA A 35 8.93 -3.49 -3.11
CA ALA A 35 10.05 -3.18 -2.23
C ALA A 35 9.49 -2.74 -0.87
N THR A 36 9.96 -3.36 0.19
CA THR A 36 9.57 -3.02 1.57
C THR A 36 10.77 -2.51 2.34
N THR A 37 10.54 -1.57 3.25
CA THR A 37 11.55 -1.13 4.22
C THR A 37 10.96 -1.18 5.62
N ASN A 38 11.56 -1.96 6.52
CA ASN A 38 11.28 -1.82 7.96
C ASN A 38 12.19 -0.72 8.53
N GLY A 39 11.62 0.29 9.15
CA GLY A 39 12.35 1.39 9.79
C GLY A 39 12.79 1.13 11.25
N GLY A 40 12.77 -0.13 11.72
CA GLY A 40 13.06 -0.54 13.10
C GLY A 40 11.81 -0.97 13.89
N VAL A 41 11.99 -1.32 15.17
CA VAL A 41 10.97 -1.95 16.06
C VAL A 41 9.68 -1.11 16.24
N LEU A 42 9.72 0.19 15.97
CA LEU A 42 8.62 1.14 16.21
C LEU A 42 8.08 1.83 14.96
N SER A 43 8.53 1.44 13.77
CA SER A 43 8.06 2.04 12.51
C SER A 43 7.17 1.06 11.74
N ASN A 44 6.13 1.59 11.10
CA ASN A 44 5.32 0.82 10.15
C ASN A 44 6.17 0.36 8.95
N LEU A 45 5.75 -0.73 8.32
CA LEU A 45 6.26 -1.19 7.03
C LEU A 45 6.08 -0.10 5.97
N ASP A 46 7.17 0.35 5.36
CA ASP A 46 7.11 1.20 4.17
C ASP A 46 7.07 0.32 2.92
N VAL A 47 6.21 0.67 1.96
CA VAL A 47 5.87 -0.17 0.79
C VAL A 47 6.02 0.64 -0.49
N ASP A 48 6.92 0.26 -1.39
CA ASP A 48 7.12 0.88 -2.70
C ASP A 48 6.98 -0.15 -3.82
N ILE A 49 6.25 0.16 -4.90
CA ILE A 49 6.13 -0.73 -6.06
C ILE A 49 7.13 -0.31 -7.15
N ARG A 50 7.80 -1.29 -7.75
CA ARG A 50 8.72 -1.04 -8.87
C ARG A 50 7.95 -0.70 -10.16
N ILE A 51 7.69 0.59 -10.37
CA ILE A 51 6.81 1.08 -11.46
C ILE A 51 7.57 1.56 -12.71
N LYS A 52 8.84 1.93 -12.60
CA LYS A 52 9.58 2.68 -13.63
C LYS A 52 9.56 1.96 -14.99
N LYS A 53 9.07 2.66 -16.04
CA LYS A 53 8.94 2.17 -17.43
C LYS A 53 7.97 0.99 -17.63
N SER A 54 7.09 0.70 -16.68
CA SER A 54 6.03 -0.30 -16.86
C SER A 54 4.90 0.23 -17.74
N LYS A 55 4.32 -0.64 -18.58
CA LYS A 55 3.07 -0.36 -19.31
C LYS A 55 1.84 -0.29 -18.38
N TYR A 56 1.95 -0.86 -17.18
CA TYR A 56 0.91 -0.88 -16.14
C TYR A 56 1.11 0.25 -15.12
N LYS A 57 1.75 1.35 -15.52
CA LYS A 57 2.23 2.38 -14.60
C LYS A 57 1.10 2.98 -13.76
N ILE A 58 -0.05 3.25 -14.37
CA ILE A 58 -1.16 3.95 -13.70
C ILE A 58 -1.78 3.03 -12.65
N GLU A 59 -1.99 1.77 -13.00
CA GLU A 59 -2.61 0.74 -12.17
C GLU A 59 -1.70 0.38 -10.99
N LEU A 60 -0.40 0.24 -11.24
CA LEU A 60 0.59 0.00 -10.18
C LEU A 60 0.74 1.22 -9.25
N GLN A 61 0.59 2.45 -9.75
CA GLN A 61 0.57 3.65 -8.90
C GLN A 61 -0.68 3.71 -8.01
N LYS A 62 -1.84 3.26 -8.51
CA LYS A 62 -3.05 3.14 -7.70
C LYS A 62 -2.85 2.10 -6.59
N LEU A 63 -2.28 0.95 -6.95
CA LEU A 63 -1.94 -0.11 -5.99
C LEU A 63 -0.97 0.37 -4.91
N GLU A 64 0.13 1.02 -5.30
CA GLU A 64 1.10 1.53 -4.33
C GLU A 64 0.45 2.54 -3.37
N ARG A 65 -0.36 3.48 -3.89
CA ARG A 65 -1.07 4.43 -3.02
C ARG A 65 -2.04 3.74 -2.08
N MET A 66 -2.84 2.80 -2.57
CA MET A 66 -3.76 2.05 -1.72
C MET A 66 -3.01 1.32 -0.61
N LEU A 67 -1.91 0.63 -0.92
CA LEU A 67 -1.12 -0.08 0.10
C LEU A 67 -0.45 0.87 1.10
N LYS A 68 -0.05 2.07 0.69
CA LYS A 68 0.53 3.09 1.58
C LYS A 68 -0.51 3.78 2.46
N ASP A 69 -1.70 4.01 1.91
CA ASP A 69 -2.80 4.72 2.58
C ASP A 69 -3.63 3.77 3.48
N ASP A 70 -3.46 2.46 3.32
CA ASP A 70 -4.09 1.43 4.14
C ASP A 70 -3.44 1.38 5.53
N SER A 71 -4.15 1.89 6.53
CA SER A 71 -3.67 1.99 7.91
C SER A 71 -3.43 0.64 8.58
N ASP A 72 -3.95 -0.44 8.00
CA ASP A 72 -3.84 -1.79 8.55
C ASP A 72 -2.56 -2.50 8.08
N ILE A 73 -1.90 -2.01 7.04
CA ILE A 73 -0.63 -2.57 6.56
C ILE A 73 0.53 -2.03 7.39
N LYS A 74 0.80 -2.68 8.53
CA LYS A 74 1.90 -2.29 9.45
C LYS A 74 3.06 -3.27 9.44
N THR A 75 2.79 -4.52 9.07
CA THR A 75 3.74 -5.63 9.10
C THR A 75 3.80 -6.36 7.76
N TYR A 76 4.83 -7.20 7.58
CA TYR A 76 4.92 -8.10 6.43
C TYR A 76 3.71 -9.02 6.31
N THR A 77 3.20 -9.53 7.44
CA THR A 77 2.02 -10.38 7.47
C THR A 77 0.80 -9.67 6.91
N ASP A 78 0.59 -8.40 7.29
CA ASP A 78 -0.54 -7.61 6.80
C ASP A 78 -0.43 -7.38 5.29
N LEU A 79 0.76 -7.04 4.79
CA LEU A 79 1.00 -6.89 3.35
C LEU A 79 0.75 -8.19 2.59
N LEU A 80 1.22 -9.33 3.11
CA LEU A 80 1.01 -10.64 2.48
C LEU A 80 -0.47 -10.99 2.40
N ASN A 81 -1.22 -10.83 3.49
CA ASN A 81 -2.66 -11.07 3.52
C ASN A 81 -3.39 -10.11 2.57
N ARG A 82 -3.00 -8.84 2.56
CA ARG A 82 -3.64 -7.85 1.69
C ARG A 82 -3.43 -8.16 0.20
N MET A 83 -2.25 -8.63 -0.17
CA MET A 83 -1.98 -9.05 -1.55
C MET A 83 -2.71 -10.34 -1.91
N ASP A 84 -2.85 -11.28 -0.97
CA ASP A 84 -3.65 -12.51 -1.14
C ASP A 84 -5.14 -12.18 -1.38
N GLU A 85 -5.73 -11.27 -0.60
CA GLU A 85 -7.09 -10.75 -0.80
C GLU A 85 -7.29 -10.11 -2.19
N LEU A 86 -6.23 -9.52 -2.75
CA LEU A 86 -6.22 -8.92 -4.10
C LEU A 86 -6.01 -9.97 -5.20
N GLY A 87 -5.91 -11.25 -4.85
CA GLY A 87 -5.70 -12.36 -5.78
C GLY A 87 -4.24 -12.54 -6.19
N PHE A 88 -3.29 -12.23 -5.31
CA PHE A 88 -1.87 -12.44 -5.57
C PHE A 88 -1.22 -13.32 -4.50
N GLU A 89 -0.53 -14.37 -4.95
CA GLU A 89 0.29 -15.21 -4.10
C GLU A 89 1.72 -14.68 -4.01
N PHE A 90 2.34 -14.83 -2.84
CA PHE A 90 3.76 -14.54 -2.65
C PHE A 90 4.64 -15.61 -3.30
N LEU A 91 5.65 -15.19 -4.05
CA LEU A 91 6.69 -16.04 -4.60
C LEU A 91 8.02 -15.78 -3.91
N ASP A 92 8.55 -16.82 -3.29
CA ASP A 92 9.93 -16.84 -2.79
C ASP A 92 10.90 -17.02 -3.97
N ALA A 93 11.15 -15.92 -4.67
CA ALA A 93 11.96 -15.90 -5.89
C ALA A 93 13.45 -15.62 -5.63
N PHE A 94 13.81 -15.22 -4.40
CA PHE A 94 15.18 -14.97 -4.02
C PHE A 94 15.56 -16.00 -2.95
N GLU A 95 16.39 -16.98 -3.30
CA GLU A 95 17.13 -17.74 -2.30
C GLU A 95 17.87 -16.74 -1.42
N ASN A 96 17.32 -16.49 -0.23
CA ASN A 96 17.94 -15.69 0.80
C ASN A 96 19.22 -16.40 1.22
N LYS A 97 20.31 -16.19 0.48
CA LYS A 97 21.67 -16.55 0.89
C LYS A 97 22.08 -15.60 2.01
N ILE A 98 21.38 -15.67 3.14
CA ILE A 98 21.79 -15.03 4.38
C ILE A 98 23.03 -15.80 4.82
N LYS A 99 24.21 -15.27 4.50
CA LYS A 99 25.40 -15.58 5.28
C LYS A 99 25.09 -15.10 6.70
N ALA A 100 24.89 -16.04 7.60
CA ALA A 100 24.77 -15.80 9.03
C ALA A 100 25.92 -14.90 9.48
N GLY A 101 25.61 -13.64 9.78
CA GLY A 101 26.62 -12.64 10.07
C GLY A 101 25.98 -11.30 10.35
N ILE A 102 25.70 -11.08 11.63
CA ILE A 102 25.29 -9.81 12.25
C ILE A 102 23.88 -9.36 11.84
N LEU A 103 22.93 -9.57 12.76
CA LEU A 103 21.66 -8.83 12.82
C LEU A 103 22.02 -7.38 13.16
N ASP A 104 22.50 -6.65 12.16
CA ASP A 104 22.64 -5.20 12.26
C ASP A 104 21.22 -4.63 12.16
N ASP A 105 20.88 -3.73 13.09
CA ASP A 105 19.58 -3.04 13.21
C ASP A 105 19.33 -2.06 12.02
N ALA A 106 20.01 -2.31 10.90
CA ALA A 106 19.96 -1.57 9.67
C ALA A 106 18.61 -1.79 8.99
N LYS A 107 18.07 -0.71 8.41
CA LYS A 107 16.88 -0.76 7.56
C LYS A 107 17.05 -1.81 6.46
N ILE A 108 16.47 -3.00 6.67
CA ILE A 108 16.53 -4.07 5.66
C ILE A 108 15.48 -3.74 4.61
N ARG A 109 15.97 -3.39 3.42
CA ARG A 109 15.13 -3.31 2.22
C ARG A 109 14.99 -4.70 1.62
N GLN A 110 13.77 -5.20 1.55
CA GLN A 110 13.48 -6.49 0.92
C GLN A 110 12.64 -6.25 -0.34
N ASN A 111 12.81 -7.09 -1.36
CA ASN A 111 11.91 -7.09 -2.50
C ASN A 111 11.10 -8.38 -2.45
N LEU A 112 9.79 -8.23 -2.33
CA LEU A 112 8.82 -9.32 -2.39
C LEU A 112 8.25 -9.39 -3.81
N ILE A 113 8.07 -10.61 -4.31
CA ILE A 113 7.44 -10.85 -5.61
C ILE A 113 6.07 -11.46 -5.37
N PHE A 114 5.07 -10.88 -6.00
CA PHE A 114 3.69 -11.35 -5.97
C PHE A 114 3.27 -11.78 -7.38
N ARG A 115 2.65 -12.95 -7.50
CA ARG A 115 2.10 -13.48 -8.75
C ARG A 115 0.59 -13.51 -8.67
N LYS A 116 -0.09 -13.08 -9.73
CA LYS A 116 -1.55 -13.18 -9.82
C LYS A 116 -1.99 -14.64 -9.82
N ILE A 117 -2.94 -14.98 -8.94
CA ILE A 117 -3.60 -16.29 -8.89
C ILE A 117 -4.56 -16.36 -10.08
N GLU A 118 -4.46 -17.44 -10.86
CA GLU A 118 -5.30 -17.69 -12.04
C GLU A 118 -6.60 -18.41 -11.68
#